data_AF-A0A9E3PT90-F1
#
_entry.id   AF-A0A9E3PT90-F1
#
_cell.length_a   1.000
_cell.length_b   1.000
_cell.length_c   1.000
_cell.angle_alpha   90.00
_cell.angle_beta   90.00
_cell.angle_gamma   90.00
#
_symmetry.space_group_name_H-M   'P 1'
#
loop_
_entity.id
_entity.type
_entity.pdbx_description
1 polymer ?
#
loop_
_entity_poly.entity_id
_entity_poly.type
_entity_poly.pdbx_seq_one_letter_code
_entity_poly.pdbx_strand_id
1 'polypeptide(L)'
;MQMPLPKEDFPDNFTVFRLGLILYNHIIEMNAPYEVIANLLRFHLNEGYYPNPFYKYLSSDQKKRASRFGVSPRQKVSVITHLSKRSGIDVGCILNEFINWDLRNAIAHSDYILTEDSFRSRGEKLSSSFKISLDEIDKLITSAKAFISAFFVLEREARLSWGGFAERAVPYDPIYKGLMEVLADGDGLMTGYKVHWPNGEESYYRRTPDGVDMVNCFLSSKNETVELFVGMYAQQRSEFSPLVENGREPVYSPIANGEVPYWNLEAAVAKQEPFPAVKVSIKDNQIVQRAVDSDTIK
;
A
#
# COMPACT_ATOMS: atom_id res chain seq x y z
N MET A 1 -2.86 24.43 3.01
CA MET A 1 -3.55 24.90 1.79
C MET A 1 -5.06 24.77 2.00
N GLN A 2 -5.73 25.90 2.19
CA GLN A 2 -7.18 25.95 2.44
C GLN A 2 -7.92 25.71 1.12
N MET A 3 -9.02 24.94 1.20
CA MET A 3 -9.90 24.71 0.07
C MET A 3 -10.70 26.00 -0.16
N PRO A 4 -10.58 26.68 -1.31
CA PRO A 4 -11.41 27.85 -1.59
C PRO A 4 -12.86 27.39 -1.68
N LEU A 5 -13.73 27.98 -0.86
CA LEU A 5 -15.17 27.72 -0.90
C LEU A 5 -15.90 28.96 -1.44
N PRO A 6 -16.94 28.80 -2.28
CA PRO A 6 -17.77 29.90 -2.72
C PRO A 6 -18.37 30.64 -1.51
N LYS A 7 -18.06 31.93 -1.36
CA LYS A 7 -18.54 32.73 -0.21
C LYS A 7 -20.06 32.89 -0.17
N GLU A 8 -20.72 32.79 -1.34
CA GLU A 8 -22.17 32.88 -1.47
C GLU A 8 -22.86 31.70 -0.78
N ASP A 9 -22.30 30.49 -0.92
CA ASP A 9 -22.83 29.27 -0.33
C ASP A 9 -22.28 28.99 1.07
N PHE A 10 -21.06 29.47 1.36
CA PHE A 10 -20.35 29.24 2.62
C PHE A 10 -19.90 30.56 3.25
N PRO A 11 -20.84 31.32 3.86
CA PRO A 11 -20.55 32.62 4.43
C PRO A 11 -19.74 32.56 5.73
N ASP A 12 -19.68 31.40 6.41
CA ASP A 12 -18.85 31.21 7.60
C ASP A 12 -17.43 30.73 7.25
N ASN A 13 -16.44 31.31 7.92
CA ASN A 13 -15.04 30.88 7.75
C ASN A 13 -14.77 29.51 8.41
N PHE A 14 -15.72 28.98 9.18
CA PHE A 14 -15.57 27.74 9.93
C PHE A 14 -15.84 26.50 9.08
N THR A 15 -16.61 26.60 7.99
CA THR A 15 -16.90 25.45 7.13
C THR A 15 -15.62 24.87 6.51
N VAL A 16 -14.68 25.73 6.09
CA VAL A 16 -13.36 25.28 5.60
C VAL A 16 -12.64 24.44 6.65
N PHE A 17 -12.65 24.87 7.92
CA PHE A 17 -12.05 24.12 9.03
C PHE A 17 -12.79 22.80 9.29
N ARG A 18 -14.12 22.79 9.29
CA ARG A 18 -14.91 21.56 9.50
C ARG A 18 -14.61 20.52 8.42
N LEU A 19 -14.58 20.92 7.15
CA LEU A 19 -14.21 20.04 6.04
C LEU A 19 -12.76 19.54 6.17
N GLY A 20 -11.84 20.43 6.54
CA GLY A 20 -10.45 20.08 6.80
C GLY A 20 -10.29 19.05 7.94
N LEU A 21 -11.02 19.22 9.04
CA LEU A 21 -11.05 18.30 10.18
C LEU A 21 -11.63 16.93 9.80
N ILE A 22 -12.71 16.90 9.00
CA ILE A 22 -13.28 15.65 8.47
C ILE A 22 -12.24 14.91 7.62
N LEU A 23 -11.58 15.61 6.70
CA LEU A 23 -10.54 15.01 5.85
C LEU A 23 -9.35 14.52 6.68
N TYR A 24 -8.89 15.31 7.65
CA TYR A 24 -7.83 14.93 8.57
C TYR A 24 -8.16 13.63 9.33
N ASN A 25 -9.37 13.55 9.89
CA ASN A 25 -9.83 12.33 10.56
C ASN A 25 -9.91 11.16 9.57
N HIS A 26 -10.43 11.38 8.36
CA HIS A 26 -10.49 10.35 7.34
C HIS A 26 -9.10 9.77 7.03
N ILE A 27 -8.10 10.63 6.79
CA ILE A 27 -6.71 10.21 6.51
C ILE A 27 -6.15 9.33 7.64
N ILE A 28 -6.41 9.68 8.90
CA ILE A 28 -5.93 8.90 10.07
C ILE A 28 -6.67 7.55 10.21
N GLU A 29 -7.92 7.45 9.74
CA GLU A 29 -8.68 6.20 9.80
C GLU A 29 -8.43 5.26 8.62
N MET A 30 -7.77 5.70 7.55
CA MET A 30 -7.49 4.87 6.38
C MET A 30 -6.62 3.65 6.74
N ASN A 31 -7.00 2.45 6.28
CA ASN A 31 -6.20 1.24 6.51
C ASN A 31 -5.03 1.10 5.55
N ALA A 32 -5.27 1.34 4.26
CA ALA A 32 -4.33 0.97 3.19
C ALA A 32 -2.93 1.59 3.35
N PRO A 33 -2.77 2.90 3.66
CA PRO A 33 -1.43 3.47 3.83
C PRO A 33 -0.64 2.77 4.94
N TYR A 34 -1.29 2.47 6.06
CA TYR A 34 -0.62 1.78 7.17
C TYR A 34 -0.23 0.35 6.82
N GLU A 35 -1.11 -0.40 6.16
CA GLU A 35 -0.85 -1.80 5.79
C GLU A 35 0.28 -1.93 4.76
N VAL A 36 0.29 -1.03 3.76
CA VAL A 36 1.35 -0.95 2.76
C VAL A 36 2.68 -0.60 3.41
N ILE A 37 2.74 0.48 4.21
CA ILE A 37 3.97 0.90 4.90
C ILE A 37 4.50 -0.21 5.82
N ALA A 38 3.63 -0.83 6.62
CA ALA A 38 4.04 -1.88 7.54
C ALA A 38 4.60 -3.11 6.79
N ASN A 39 3.97 -3.55 5.70
CA ASN A 39 4.49 -4.66 4.91
C ASN A 39 5.80 -4.31 4.20
N LEU A 40 5.97 -3.09 3.67
CA LEU A 40 7.24 -2.65 3.08
C LEU A 40 8.38 -2.66 4.10
N LEU A 41 8.13 -2.17 5.32
CA LEU A 41 9.12 -2.22 6.40
C LEU A 41 9.45 -3.66 6.81
N ARG A 42 8.45 -4.55 6.85
CA ARG A 42 8.66 -5.98 7.14
C ARG A 42 9.49 -6.66 6.07
N PHE A 43 9.23 -6.38 4.79
CA PHE A 43 10.07 -6.86 3.69
C PHE A 43 11.51 -6.37 3.81
N HIS A 44 11.72 -5.08 4.11
CA HIS A 44 13.06 -4.53 4.34
C HIS A 44 13.81 -5.22 5.49
N LEU A 45 13.07 -5.67 6.51
CA LEU A 45 13.59 -6.42 7.66
C LEU A 45 13.68 -7.94 7.43
N ASN A 46 13.43 -8.44 6.22
CA ASN A 46 13.37 -9.86 5.88
C ASN A 46 12.31 -10.66 6.69
N GLU A 47 11.22 -10.01 7.10
CA GLU A 47 10.08 -10.65 7.79
C GLU A 47 8.95 -11.06 6.82
N GLY A 48 9.09 -10.78 5.52
CA GLY A 48 8.11 -11.17 4.50
C GLY A 48 6.78 -10.42 4.55
N TYR A 49 5.80 -10.93 3.82
CA TYR A 49 4.45 -10.36 3.68
C TYR A 49 3.48 -10.93 4.73
N TYR A 50 2.55 -10.14 5.23
CA TYR A 50 1.49 -10.65 6.09
C TYR A 50 0.19 -9.86 5.85
N PRO A 51 -0.96 -10.53 5.65
CA PRO A 51 -2.21 -9.85 5.31
C PRO A 51 -2.65 -8.82 6.35
N ASN A 52 -2.46 -9.12 7.63
CA ASN A 52 -2.62 -8.18 8.74
C ASN A 52 -1.27 -7.89 9.41
N PRO A 53 -0.45 -6.97 8.86
CA PRO A 53 0.95 -6.80 9.23
C PRO A 53 1.15 -6.33 10.68
N PHE A 54 0.08 -6.01 11.41
CA PHE A 54 0.15 -5.57 12.79
C PHE A 54 0.02 -6.72 13.79
N TYR A 55 -0.69 -7.80 13.42
CA TYR A 55 -1.20 -8.80 14.36
C TYR A 55 -0.09 -9.49 15.17
N LYS A 56 1.07 -9.75 14.56
CA LYS A 56 2.21 -10.42 15.21
C LYS A 56 2.79 -9.62 16.38
N TYR A 57 2.76 -8.29 16.30
CA TYR A 57 3.34 -7.38 17.30
C TYR A 57 2.37 -7.05 18.44
N LEU A 58 1.14 -7.57 18.39
CA LEU A 58 0.16 -7.37 19.44
C LEU A 58 0.34 -8.39 20.58
N SER A 59 0.13 -7.95 21.82
CA SER A 59 0.01 -8.85 22.98
C SER A 59 -1.23 -9.75 22.86
N SER A 60 -1.31 -10.82 23.67
CA SER A 60 -2.46 -11.74 23.66
C SER A 60 -3.80 -11.03 23.89
N ASP A 61 -3.85 -10.08 24.82
CA ASP A 61 -5.04 -9.29 25.09
C ASP A 61 -5.39 -8.36 23.92
N GLN A 62 -4.37 -7.73 23.32
CA GLN A 62 -4.55 -6.88 22.15
C GLN A 62 -5.04 -7.68 20.94
N LYS A 63 -4.55 -8.90 20.73
CA LYS A 63 -5.04 -9.83 19.69
C LYS A 63 -6.50 -10.18 19.89
N LYS A 64 -6.91 -10.50 21.11
CA LYS A 64 -8.31 -10.79 21.46
C LYS A 64 -9.23 -9.59 21.23
N ARG A 65 -8.75 -8.37 21.46
CA ARG A 65 -9.48 -7.15 21.13
C ARG A 65 -9.53 -6.91 19.61
N ALA A 66 -8.42 -7.10 18.93
CA ALA A 66 -8.29 -6.89 17.49
C ALA A 66 -9.15 -7.86 16.67
N SER A 67 -9.35 -9.09 17.14
CA SER A 67 -10.26 -10.03 16.46
C SER A 67 -11.73 -9.62 16.52
N ARG A 68 -12.11 -8.77 17.51
CA ARG A 68 -13.48 -8.26 17.66
C ARG A 68 -13.69 -6.90 17.00
N PHE A 69 -12.70 -6.02 17.08
CA PHE A 69 -12.86 -4.60 16.72
C PHE A 69 -11.85 -4.12 15.67
N GLY A 70 -10.99 -5.00 15.17
CA GLY A 70 -9.85 -4.61 14.35
C GLY A 70 -8.71 -3.95 15.16
N VAL A 71 -7.60 -3.70 14.48
CA VAL A 71 -6.44 -3.01 15.06
C VAL A 71 -6.68 -1.49 14.98
N SER A 72 -6.61 -0.80 16.12
CA SER A 72 -6.85 0.65 16.14
C SER A 72 -5.74 1.43 15.42
N PRO A 73 -6.03 2.61 14.84
CA PRO A 73 -5.01 3.45 14.20
C PRO A 73 -3.80 3.72 15.11
N ARG A 74 -4.04 3.97 16.41
CA ARG A 74 -2.98 4.17 17.41
C ARG A 74 -2.06 2.96 17.53
N GLN A 75 -2.61 1.74 17.49
CA GLN A 75 -1.81 0.52 17.49
C GLN A 75 -1.04 0.35 16.18
N LYS A 76 -1.66 0.65 15.03
CA LYS A 76 -0.98 0.60 13.72
C LYS A 76 0.23 1.54 13.68
N VAL A 77 0.06 2.79 14.08
CA VAL A 77 1.15 3.79 14.16
C VAL A 77 2.23 3.35 15.15
N SER A 78 1.87 2.76 16.29
CA SER A 78 2.84 2.23 17.25
C SER A 78 3.69 1.10 16.66
N VAL A 79 3.07 0.17 15.91
CA VAL A 79 3.80 -0.91 15.22
C VAL A 79 4.67 -0.36 14.11
N ILE A 80 4.17 0.57 13.27
CA ILE A 80 4.95 1.22 12.22
C ILE A 80 6.16 1.95 12.83
N THR A 81 5.97 2.67 13.93
CA THR A 81 7.07 3.35 14.63
C THR A 81 8.13 2.36 15.12
N HIS A 82 7.71 1.21 15.65
CA HIS A 82 8.64 0.16 16.06
C HIS A 82 9.42 -0.43 14.88
N LEU A 83 8.74 -0.75 13.78
CA LEU A 83 9.37 -1.28 12.55
C LEU A 83 10.30 -0.27 11.88
N SER A 84 9.86 0.98 11.82
CA SER A 84 10.60 2.13 11.32
C SER A 84 11.95 2.26 12.04
N LYS A 85 11.96 2.28 13.37
CA LYS A 85 13.19 2.29 14.18
C LYS A 85 14.11 1.11 13.91
N ARG A 86 13.55 -0.10 13.77
CA ARG A 86 14.34 -1.31 13.50
C ARG A 86 14.95 -1.30 12.09
N SER A 87 14.24 -0.76 11.11
CA SER A 87 14.67 -0.67 9.71
C SER A 87 15.66 0.47 9.45
N GLY A 88 15.75 1.45 10.33
CA GLY A 88 16.49 2.70 10.08
C GLY A 88 15.78 3.67 9.12
N ILE A 89 14.56 3.37 8.68
CA ILE A 89 13.73 4.22 7.81
C ILE A 89 12.71 4.96 8.67
N ASP A 90 12.82 6.29 8.79
CA ASP A 90 12.08 7.08 9.80
C ASP A 90 10.64 7.49 9.41
N VAL A 91 9.88 6.60 8.77
CA VAL A 91 8.48 6.87 8.43
C VAL A 91 7.57 6.97 9.67
N GLY A 92 7.98 6.37 10.79
CA GLY A 92 7.27 6.45 12.06
C GLY A 92 7.23 7.87 12.63
N CYS A 93 8.33 8.62 12.56
CA CYS A 93 8.34 10.02 13.01
C CYS A 93 7.42 10.90 12.16
N ILE A 94 7.44 10.74 10.83
CA ILE A 94 6.56 11.48 9.92
C ILE A 94 5.08 11.31 10.28
N LEU A 95 4.64 10.10 10.62
CA LEU A 95 3.26 9.88 11.08
C LEU A 95 2.96 10.62 12.39
N ASN A 96 3.91 10.65 13.32
CA ASN A 96 3.72 11.33 14.61
C ASN A 96 3.77 12.87 14.50
N GLU A 97 4.30 13.44 13.41
CA GLU A 97 4.33 14.89 13.19
C GLU A 97 2.95 15.51 13.00
N PHE A 98 2.02 14.77 12.38
CA PHE A 98 0.67 15.29 12.11
C PHE A 98 -0.43 14.58 12.89
N ILE A 99 -0.18 13.44 13.52
CA ILE A 99 -1.21 12.72 14.27
C ILE A 99 -1.32 13.26 15.69
N ASN A 100 -2.38 14.02 15.93
CA ASN A 100 -2.88 14.38 17.25
C ASN A 100 -4.08 13.50 17.63
N TRP A 101 -3.89 12.61 18.61
CA TRP A 101 -4.91 11.62 19.03
C TRP A 101 -6.11 12.25 19.73
N ASP A 102 -5.90 13.30 20.52
CA ASP A 102 -6.99 13.98 21.24
C ASP A 102 -7.87 14.73 20.25
N LEU A 103 -7.26 15.43 19.28
CA LEU A 103 -7.95 16.04 18.16
C LEU A 103 -8.74 15.02 17.34
N ARG A 104 -8.11 13.91 16.95
CA ARG A 104 -8.79 12.81 16.22
C ARG A 104 -10.01 12.32 16.97
N ASN A 105 -9.89 12.07 18.28
CA ASN A 105 -11.01 11.57 19.09
C ASN A 105 -12.14 12.59 19.19
N ALA A 106 -11.81 13.87 19.42
CA ALA A 106 -12.80 14.95 19.45
C ALA A 106 -13.57 15.06 18.11
N ILE A 107 -12.88 14.92 16.97
CA ILE A 107 -13.54 14.91 15.65
C ILE A 107 -14.42 13.67 15.48
N ALA A 108 -13.89 12.48 15.77
CA ALA A 108 -14.61 11.20 15.62
C ALA A 108 -15.90 11.14 16.45
N HIS A 109 -15.93 11.81 17.60
CA HIS A 109 -17.08 11.90 18.49
C HIS A 109 -17.90 13.20 18.33
N SER A 110 -17.52 14.07 17.39
CA SER A 110 -18.12 15.41 17.24
C SER A 110 -18.15 16.22 18.55
N ASP A 111 -17.20 15.99 19.47
CA ASP A 111 -17.08 16.70 20.75
C ASP A 111 -16.15 17.90 20.59
N TYR A 112 -16.57 18.87 19.79
CA TYR A 112 -15.84 20.13 19.66
C TYR A 112 -16.72 21.32 19.27
N ILE A 113 -16.20 22.50 19.55
CA ILE A 113 -16.69 23.77 18.98
C ILE A 113 -15.51 24.52 18.35
N LEU A 114 -15.83 25.31 17.32
CA LEU A 114 -14.90 26.27 16.74
C LEU A 114 -15.25 27.66 17.26
N THR A 115 -14.24 28.38 17.73
CA THR A 115 -14.29 29.80 18.06
C THR A 115 -13.47 30.57 17.04
N GLU A 116 -13.49 31.90 17.11
CA GLU A 116 -12.74 32.79 16.20
C GLU A 116 -11.25 32.44 16.09
N ASP A 117 -10.65 31.96 17.19
CA ASP A 117 -9.21 31.70 17.31
C ASP A 117 -8.85 30.22 17.56
N SER A 118 -9.83 29.34 17.81
CA SER A 118 -9.52 28.01 18.32
C SER A 118 -10.53 26.90 18.06
N PHE A 119 -10.00 25.68 18.07
CA PHE A 119 -10.73 24.46 18.32
C PHE A 119 -10.76 24.17 19.83
N ARG A 120 -11.94 23.83 20.36
CA ARG A 120 -12.10 23.47 21.79
C ARG A 120 -12.88 22.18 21.91
N SER A 121 -12.39 21.27 22.74
CA SER A 121 -13.09 20.03 23.11
C SER A 121 -13.23 19.94 24.62
N ARG A 122 -14.32 19.34 25.09
CA ARG A 122 -14.52 19.06 26.52
C ARG A 122 -13.73 17.82 26.95
N GLY A 123 -13.43 16.94 25.99
CA GLY A 123 -12.78 15.66 26.22
C GLY A 123 -13.71 14.65 26.89
N GLU A 124 -13.35 13.37 26.85
CA GLU A 124 -14.19 12.29 27.41
C GLU A 124 -14.27 12.33 28.95
N LYS A 125 -13.31 12.97 29.61
CA LYS A 125 -13.19 13.12 31.07
C LYS A 125 -13.19 14.59 31.47
N LEU A 126 -13.70 14.89 32.67
CA LEU A 126 -13.83 16.25 33.20
C LEU A 126 -12.52 17.07 33.23
N SER A 127 -11.35 16.40 33.20
CA SER A 127 -10.02 17.02 33.16
C SER A 127 -9.30 16.89 31.81
N SER A 128 -10.00 16.46 30.75
CA SER A 128 -9.41 16.22 29.42
C SER A 128 -9.81 17.28 28.39
N SER A 129 -10.40 18.39 28.83
CA SER A 129 -10.69 19.50 27.94
C SER A 129 -9.40 20.10 27.40
N PHE A 130 -9.37 20.38 26.10
CA PHE A 130 -8.21 20.97 25.46
C PHE A 130 -8.61 22.03 24.43
N LYS A 131 -7.65 22.92 24.14
CA LYS A 131 -7.76 24.00 23.16
C LYS A 131 -6.58 23.90 22.20
N ILE A 132 -6.85 24.00 20.90
CA ILE A 132 -5.84 24.07 19.83
C ILE A 132 -6.11 25.32 19.02
N SER A 133 -5.09 26.09 18.66
CA SER A 133 -5.28 27.29 17.82
C SER A 133 -5.69 26.87 16.40
N LEU A 134 -6.42 27.73 15.69
CA LEU A 134 -6.77 27.44 14.29
C LEU A 134 -5.53 27.32 13.39
N ASP A 135 -4.46 28.04 13.69
CA ASP A 135 -3.18 27.92 12.97
C ASP A 135 -2.54 26.54 13.16
N GLU A 136 -2.58 25.99 14.37
CA GLU A 136 -2.06 24.64 14.64
C GLU A 136 -2.94 23.58 13.97
N ILE A 137 -4.27 23.76 13.98
CA ILE A 137 -5.20 22.90 13.22
C ILE A 137 -4.87 22.93 11.72
N ASP A 138 -4.66 24.11 11.13
CA ASP A 138 -4.32 24.22 9.69
C ASP A 138 -2.98 23.53 9.37
N LYS A 139 -1.99 23.61 10.27
CA LYS A 139 -0.72 22.88 10.14
C LYS A 139 -0.94 21.37 10.15
N LEU A 140 -1.68 20.84 11.12
CA LEU A 140 -1.96 19.40 11.22
C LEU A 140 -2.71 18.88 9.98
N ILE A 141 -3.73 19.61 9.53
CA ILE A 141 -4.49 19.28 8.31
C ILE A 141 -3.57 19.31 7.08
N THR A 142 -2.73 20.36 6.95
CA THR A 142 -1.82 20.51 5.82
C THR A 142 -0.77 19.39 5.79
N SER A 143 -0.20 19.02 6.94
CA SER A 143 0.76 17.92 7.03
C SER A 143 0.11 16.57 6.72
N ALA A 144 -1.11 16.31 7.19
CA ALA A 144 -1.85 15.09 6.85
C ALA A 144 -2.13 15.00 5.33
N LYS A 145 -2.56 16.11 4.71
CA LYS A 145 -2.75 16.22 3.25
C LYS A 145 -1.45 15.97 2.48
N ALA A 146 -0.34 16.56 2.92
CA ALA A 146 0.96 16.38 2.30
C ALA A 146 1.40 14.92 2.37
N PHE A 147 1.25 14.28 3.54
CA PHE A 147 1.55 12.86 3.74
C PHE A 147 0.76 11.96 2.79
N ILE A 148 -0.58 12.09 2.75
CA ILE A 148 -1.40 11.19 1.92
C ILE A 148 -1.17 11.45 0.42
N SER A 149 -0.93 12.70 0.02
CA SER A 149 -0.61 13.05 -1.37
C SER A 149 0.73 12.43 -1.79
N ALA A 150 1.76 12.56 -0.95
CA ALA A 150 3.05 11.93 -1.20
C ALA A 150 2.95 10.40 -1.28
N PHE A 151 2.17 9.78 -0.40
CA PHE A 151 1.92 8.33 -0.43
C PHE A 151 1.36 7.88 -1.78
N PHE A 152 0.28 8.52 -2.27
CA PHE A 152 -0.34 8.12 -3.54
C PHE A 152 0.52 8.45 -4.77
N VAL A 153 1.29 9.54 -4.74
CA VAL A 153 2.27 9.82 -5.80
C VAL A 153 3.32 8.72 -5.85
N LEU A 154 3.91 8.35 -4.71
CA LEU A 154 4.92 7.30 -4.64
C LEU A 154 4.37 5.93 -5.04
N GLU A 155 3.16 5.58 -4.61
CA GLU A 155 2.50 4.33 -4.99
C GLU A 155 2.27 4.26 -6.50
N ARG A 156 1.78 5.34 -7.10
CA ARG A 156 1.55 5.41 -8.53
C ARG A 156 2.85 5.31 -9.33
N GLU A 157 3.88 6.05 -8.94
CA GLU A 157 5.18 6.01 -9.62
C GLU A 157 5.84 4.63 -9.50
N ALA A 158 5.72 3.97 -8.34
CA ALA A 158 6.16 2.59 -8.19
C ALA A 158 5.41 1.67 -9.15
N ARG A 159 4.07 1.77 -9.24
CA ARG A 159 3.28 0.96 -10.16
C ARG A 159 3.60 1.20 -11.63
N LEU A 160 3.88 2.44 -12.03
CA LEU A 160 4.36 2.75 -13.38
C LEU A 160 5.72 2.12 -13.66
N SER A 161 6.66 2.25 -12.71
CA SER A 161 8.00 1.67 -12.84
C SER A 161 7.94 0.16 -13.04
N TRP A 162 7.08 -0.52 -12.27
CA TRP A 162 6.85 -1.96 -12.42
C TRP A 162 6.07 -2.30 -13.70
N GLY A 163 5.07 -1.51 -14.08
CA GLY A 163 4.29 -1.75 -15.29
C GLY A 163 5.11 -1.66 -16.58
N GLY A 164 6.24 -0.94 -16.58
CA GLY A 164 7.23 -0.98 -17.67
C GLY A 164 7.89 -2.35 -17.91
N PHE A 165 7.67 -3.34 -17.03
CA PHE A 165 8.08 -4.74 -17.17
C PHE A 165 6.99 -5.65 -17.71
N ALA A 166 5.81 -5.11 -18.03
CA ALA A 166 4.75 -5.90 -18.65
C ALA A 166 5.22 -6.49 -19.99
N GLU A 167 4.53 -7.56 -20.43
CA GLU A 167 4.84 -8.29 -21.66
C GLU A 167 6.25 -8.89 -21.68
N ARG A 168 6.83 -9.14 -20.49
CA ARG A 168 8.10 -9.84 -20.31
C ARG A 168 7.95 -10.88 -19.22
N ALA A 169 8.54 -12.05 -19.43
CA ALA A 169 8.66 -13.08 -18.42
C ALA A 169 10.12 -13.17 -17.93
N VAL A 170 10.33 -13.06 -16.62
CA VAL A 170 11.66 -13.16 -16.00
C VAL A 170 11.77 -14.41 -15.14
N PRO A 171 12.94 -15.07 -15.07
CA PRO A 171 13.18 -16.18 -14.14
C PRO A 171 12.81 -15.80 -12.71
N TYR A 172 11.94 -16.57 -12.07
CA TYR A 172 11.46 -16.29 -10.71
C TYR A 172 11.84 -17.40 -9.74
N ASP A 173 11.52 -18.66 -10.07
CA ASP A 173 11.82 -19.80 -9.21
C ASP A 173 12.77 -20.78 -9.92
N PRO A 174 14.01 -20.96 -9.43
CA PRO A 174 14.99 -21.82 -10.08
C PRO A 174 14.76 -23.33 -9.86
N ILE A 175 13.94 -23.73 -8.89
CA ILE A 175 13.64 -25.13 -8.56
C ILE A 175 12.52 -25.62 -9.47
N TYR A 176 11.40 -24.90 -9.49
CA TYR A 176 10.23 -25.25 -10.29
C TYR A 176 10.30 -24.72 -11.72
N LYS A 177 11.29 -23.86 -12.03
CA LYS A 177 11.49 -23.18 -13.32
C LYS A 177 10.32 -22.25 -13.67
N GLY A 178 9.79 -21.55 -12.67
CA GLY A 178 8.69 -20.60 -12.85
C GLY A 178 9.18 -19.27 -13.41
N LEU A 179 8.45 -18.74 -14.40
CA LEU A 179 8.73 -17.44 -15.02
C LEU A 179 7.67 -16.42 -14.58
N MET A 180 8.07 -15.26 -14.05
CA MET A 180 7.14 -14.23 -13.59
C MET A 180 6.95 -13.14 -14.65
N GLU A 181 5.69 -12.82 -14.93
CA GLU A 181 5.23 -11.71 -15.74
C GLU A 181 4.60 -10.65 -14.83
N VAL A 182 4.93 -9.37 -15.07
CA VAL A 182 4.20 -8.25 -14.46
C VAL A 182 2.96 -7.95 -15.29
N LEU A 183 1.81 -7.84 -14.63
CA LEU A 183 0.56 -7.47 -15.30
C LEU A 183 0.35 -5.97 -15.19
N ALA A 184 0.01 -5.30 -16.29
CA ALA A 184 -0.30 -3.87 -16.33
C ALA A 184 -1.69 -3.60 -16.91
N ASP A 185 -2.26 -2.42 -16.61
CA ASP A 185 -3.44 -1.89 -17.28
C ASP A 185 -3.08 -1.05 -18.53
N GLY A 186 -4.10 -0.50 -19.19
CA GLY A 186 -3.92 0.33 -20.39
C GLY A 186 -3.16 1.64 -20.14
N ASP A 187 -3.05 2.08 -18.89
CA ASP A 187 -2.25 3.24 -18.49
C ASP A 187 -0.79 2.86 -18.15
N GLY A 188 -0.44 1.57 -18.28
CA GLY A 188 0.88 1.05 -17.95
C GLY A 188 1.14 0.95 -16.45
N LEU A 189 0.11 0.97 -15.60
CA LEU A 189 0.25 0.77 -14.16
C LEU A 189 0.23 -0.72 -13.85
N MET A 190 1.19 -1.20 -13.04
CA MET A 190 1.14 -2.55 -12.51
C MET A 190 -0.21 -2.82 -11.82
N THR A 191 -0.88 -3.89 -12.21
CA THR A 191 -2.13 -4.39 -11.63
C THR A 191 -1.95 -5.73 -10.93
N GLY A 192 -0.79 -6.38 -11.08
CA GLY A 192 -0.50 -7.63 -10.42
C GLY A 192 0.67 -8.37 -11.07
N TYR A 193 0.68 -9.68 -10.91
CA TYR A 193 1.69 -10.56 -11.47
C TYR A 193 1.07 -11.89 -11.90
N LYS A 194 1.74 -12.58 -12.81
CA LYS A 194 1.46 -13.96 -13.20
C LYS A 194 2.77 -14.75 -13.16
N VAL A 195 2.71 -15.99 -12.72
CA VAL A 195 3.83 -16.94 -12.80
C VAL A 195 3.41 -18.08 -13.72
N HIS A 196 4.20 -18.29 -14.77
CA HIS A 196 4.05 -19.34 -15.76
C HIS A 196 4.89 -20.54 -15.31
N TRP A 197 4.24 -21.69 -15.12
CA TRP A 197 4.90 -22.94 -14.73
C TRP A 197 5.15 -23.83 -15.97
N PRO A 198 6.22 -24.63 -15.98
CA PRO A 198 6.61 -25.45 -17.15
C PRO A 198 5.70 -26.66 -17.40
N ASN A 199 4.62 -26.82 -16.65
CA ASN A 199 3.58 -27.83 -16.85
C ASN A 199 2.30 -27.24 -17.48
N GLY A 200 2.33 -25.99 -17.92
CA GLY A 200 1.20 -25.27 -18.49
C GLY A 200 0.27 -24.61 -17.47
N GLU A 201 0.53 -24.78 -16.18
CA GLU A 201 -0.24 -24.12 -15.12
C GLU A 201 0.20 -22.66 -14.92
N GLU A 202 -0.68 -21.87 -14.31
CA GLU A 202 -0.41 -20.48 -13.95
C GLU A 202 -0.74 -20.22 -12.48
N SER A 203 0.01 -19.34 -11.83
CA SER A 203 -0.42 -18.69 -10.59
C SER A 203 -0.43 -17.19 -10.79
N TYR A 204 -1.55 -16.51 -10.54
CA TYR A 204 -1.60 -15.07 -10.75
C TYR A 204 -2.49 -14.36 -9.76
N TYR A 205 -2.14 -13.10 -9.54
CA TYR A 205 -2.93 -12.13 -8.81
C TYR A 205 -3.09 -10.91 -9.70
N ARG A 206 -4.32 -10.39 -9.83
CA ARG A 206 -4.61 -9.17 -10.56
C ARG A 206 -5.66 -8.34 -9.81
N ARG A 207 -5.48 -7.02 -9.80
CA ARG A 207 -6.46 -6.06 -9.30
C ARG A 207 -6.74 -5.02 -10.37
N THR A 208 -7.98 -4.95 -10.80
CA THR A 208 -8.49 -3.99 -11.78
C THR A 208 -9.65 -3.20 -11.17
N PRO A 209 -10.19 -2.17 -11.87
CA PRO A 209 -11.43 -1.54 -11.46
C PRO A 209 -12.62 -2.52 -11.35
N ASP A 210 -12.60 -3.59 -12.14
CA ASP A 210 -13.69 -4.58 -12.20
C ASP A 210 -13.64 -5.61 -11.06
N GLY A 211 -12.48 -5.75 -10.39
CA GLY A 211 -12.36 -6.68 -9.28
C GLY A 211 -10.93 -7.13 -8.96
N VAL A 212 -10.87 -8.22 -8.21
CA VAL A 212 -9.62 -8.88 -7.82
C VAL A 212 -9.70 -10.34 -8.24
N ASP A 213 -8.72 -10.77 -9.04
CA ASP A 213 -8.52 -12.15 -9.43
C ASP A 213 -7.33 -12.72 -8.69
N MET A 214 -7.50 -13.92 -8.14
CA MET A 214 -6.42 -14.67 -7.51
C MET A 214 -6.58 -16.14 -7.85
N VAL A 215 -5.67 -16.67 -8.67
CA VAL A 215 -5.68 -18.05 -9.15
C VAL A 215 -4.40 -18.73 -8.72
N ASN A 216 -4.51 -19.90 -8.08
CA ASN A 216 -3.37 -20.67 -7.60
C ASN A 216 -2.42 -19.87 -6.68
N CYS A 217 -2.92 -18.84 -5.99
CA CYS A 217 -2.20 -18.11 -4.96
C CYS A 217 -2.98 -18.18 -3.64
N PHE A 218 -2.28 -18.24 -2.51
CA PHE A 218 -2.90 -18.18 -1.19
C PHE A 218 -2.03 -17.46 -0.18
N LEU A 219 -2.67 -16.79 0.77
CA LEU A 219 -1.99 -15.95 1.75
C LEU A 219 -1.56 -16.82 2.94
N SER A 220 -0.25 -17.05 3.07
CA SER A 220 0.30 -17.89 4.13
C SER A 220 0.72 -17.07 5.33
N SER A 221 -0.17 -16.97 6.31
CA SER A 221 0.16 -16.30 7.58
C SER A 221 1.22 -17.05 8.38
N LYS A 222 1.38 -18.36 8.17
CA LYS A 222 2.41 -19.16 8.84
C LYS A 222 3.80 -18.88 8.28
N ASN A 223 3.90 -18.78 6.96
CA ASN A 223 5.17 -18.62 6.26
C ASN A 223 5.46 -17.16 5.89
N GLU A 224 4.57 -16.23 6.29
CA GLU A 224 4.70 -14.79 6.07
C GLU A 224 4.99 -14.46 4.61
N THR A 225 4.22 -15.06 3.70
CA THR A 225 4.38 -14.91 2.26
C THR A 225 3.07 -15.14 1.51
N VAL A 226 3.10 -14.89 0.21
CA VAL A 226 2.11 -15.43 -0.73
C VAL A 226 2.67 -16.75 -1.26
N GLU A 227 1.93 -17.83 -1.04
CA GLU A 227 2.29 -19.15 -1.56
C GLU A 227 1.60 -19.39 -2.89
N LEU A 228 2.30 -20.08 -3.79
CA LEU A 228 1.85 -20.38 -5.13
C LEU A 228 1.63 -21.89 -5.28
N PHE A 229 0.49 -22.27 -5.83
CA PHE A 229 0.23 -23.64 -6.24
C PHE A 229 0.76 -23.84 -7.66
N VAL A 230 1.78 -24.70 -7.78
CA VAL A 230 2.52 -24.91 -9.03
C VAL A 230 1.95 -26.04 -9.90
N GLY A 231 0.77 -26.56 -9.53
CA GLY A 231 0.19 -27.74 -10.16
C GLY A 231 0.67 -29.06 -9.54
N MET A 232 0.37 -30.14 -10.26
CA MET A 232 0.78 -31.50 -9.88
C MET A 232 2.22 -31.77 -10.31
N TYR A 233 2.95 -32.54 -9.50
CA TYR A 233 4.29 -32.98 -9.86
C TYR A 233 4.19 -34.09 -10.89
N ALA A 234 5.20 -34.16 -11.77
CA ALA A 234 5.36 -35.26 -12.69
C ALA A 234 5.53 -36.59 -11.93
N GLN A 235 4.94 -37.66 -12.48
CA GLN A 235 5.09 -39.02 -11.95
C GLN A 235 6.54 -39.48 -12.07
N GLN A 236 7.16 -39.21 -13.23
CA GLN A 236 8.58 -39.42 -13.48
C GLN A 236 9.22 -38.06 -13.75
N ARG A 237 9.78 -37.45 -12.72
CA ARG A 237 10.33 -36.08 -12.80
C ARG A 237 11.52 -36.02 -13.77
N SER A 238 11.52 -35.01 -14.63
CA SER A 238 12.68 -34.63 -15.44
C SER A 238 13.81 -34.01 -14.60
N GLU A 239 15.02 -33.95 -15.14
CA GLU A 239 16.12 -33.19 -14.54
C GLU A 239 15.91 -31.67 -14.60
N PHE A 240 15.06 -31.20 -15.52
CA PHE A 240 14.79 -29.77 -15.71
C PHE A 240 13.94 -29.19 -14.58
N SER A 241 12.82 -29.84 -14.24
CA SER A 241 11.88 -29.40 -13.21
C SER A 241 11.08 -30.60 -12.68
N PRO A 242 10.73 -30.63 -11.37
CA PRO A 242 9.83 -31.64 -10.81
C PRO A 242 8.40 -31.61 -11.39
N LEU A 243 8.07 -30.56 -12.15
CA LEU A 243 6.75 -30.38 -12.78
C LEU A 243 6.68 -30.96 -14.20
N VAL A 244 7.82 -31.34 -14.79
CA VAL A 244 7.90 -31.84 -16.16
C VAL A 244 8.21 -33.34 -16.17
N GLU A 245 7.45 -34.10 -16.96
CA GLU A 245 7.68 -35.55 -17.13
C GLU A 245 9.00 -35.84 -17.83
N ASN A 246 9.64 -36.94 -17.46
CA ASN A 246 10.91 -37.36 -18.01
C ASN A 246 10.79 -37.60 -19.53
N GLY A 247 11.71 -37.01 -20.29
CA GLY A 247 11.69 -37.05 -21.76
C GLY A 247 10.62 -36.17 -22.42
N ARG A 248 9.93 -35.29 -21.67
CA ARG A 248 9.04 -34.26 -22.24
C ARG A 248 9.65 -32.88 -22.16
N GLU A 249 9.27 -32.05 -23.12
CA GLU A 249 9.61 -30.62 -23.14
C GLU A 249 8.74 -29.83 -22.15
N PRO A 250 9.27 -28.75 -21.53
CA PRO A 250 8.49 -27.84 -20.71
C PRO A 250 7.46 -27.10 -21.58
N VAL A 251 6.27 -26.86 -21.02
CA VAL A 251 5.19 -26.11 -21.65
C VAL A 251 4.83 -24.93 -20.75
N TYR A 252 4.97 -23.72 -21.27
CA TYR A 252 4.53 -22.50 -20.61
C TYR A 252 3.30 -21.93 -21.31
N SER A 253 2.44 -21.25 -20.56
CA SER A 253 1.35 -20.48 -21.15
C SER A 253 1.88 -19.18 -21.80
N PRO A 254 1.20 -18.66 -22.84
CA PRO A 254 1.59 -17.39 -23.45
C PRO A 254 1.52 -16.21 -22.48
N ILE A 255 2.45 -15.26 -22.62
CA ILE A 255 2.39 -13.95 -21.94
C ILE A 255 1.39 -13.01 -22.65
N ALA A 256 1.17 -11.81 -22.13
CA ALA A 256 0.16 -10.87 -22.63
C ALA A 256 0.27 -10.54 -24.14
N ASN A 257 1.48 -10.57 -24.72
CA ASN A 257 1.70 -10.31 -26.15
C ASN A 257 1.49 -11.55 -27.06
N GLY A 258 1.15 -12.71 -26.48
CA GLY A 258 0.94 -13.98 -27.19
C GLY A 258 2.21 -14.83 -27.39
N GLU A 259 3.39 -14.34 -27.00
CA GLU A 259 4.63 -15.11 -27.03
C GLU A 259 4.64 -16.18 -25.94
N VAL A 260 5.14 -17.37 -26.27
CA VAL A 260 5.36 -18.44 -25.28
C VAL A 260 6.75 -18.25 -24.68
N PRO A 261 6.86 -17.93 -23.38
CA PRO A 261 8.15 -17.71 -22.75
C PRO A 261 8.89 -19.04 -22.57
N TYR A 262 10.20 -18.98 -22.42
CA TYR A 262 11.04 -20.16 -22.16
C TYR A 262 12.07 -19.89 -21.07
N TRP A 263 12.48 -20.93 -20.36
CA TRP A 263 13.49 -20.82 -19.32
C TRP A 263 14.89 -20.62 -19.91
N ASN A 264 15.42 -19.41 -19.79
CA ASN A 264 16.79 -19.09 -20.18
C ASN A 264 17.73 -19.20 -18.97
N LEU A 265 18.61 -20.21 -18.97
CA LEU A 265 19.63 -20.43 -17.93
C LEU A 265 20.60 -19.25 -17.80
N GLU A 266 21.02 -18.63 -18.90
CA GLU A 266 21.94 -17.49 -18.87
C GLU A 266 21.27 -16.29 -18.20
N ALA A 267 20.00 -16.03 -18.51
CA ALA A 267 19.21 -14.98 -17.86
C ALA A 267 18.90 -15.27 -16.39
N ALA A 268 18.79 -16.55 -16.01
CA ALA A 268 18.54 -16.96 -14.63
C ALA A 268 19.80 -16.89 -13.75
N VAL A 269 20.99 -17.05 -14.35
CA VAL A 269 22.29 -17.02 -13.67
C VAL A 269 22.94 -15.64 -13.70
N ALA A 270 22.69 -14.86 -14.76
CA ALA A 270 23.00 -13.44 -14.73
C ALA A 270 22.26 -12.84 -13.53
N LYS A 271 22.99 -12.14 -12.64
CA LYS A 271 22.33 -11.28 -11.64
C LYS A 271 21.34 -10.44 -12.44
N GLN A 272 20.04 -10.69 -12.27
CA GLN A 272 19.02 -9.86 -12.88
C GLN A 272 19.46 -8.43 -12.65
N GLU A 273 19.55 -7.64 -13.72
CA GLU A 273 19.76 -6.21 -13.53
C GLU A 273 18.76 -5.79 -12.45
N PRO A 274 19.23 -5.14 -11.38
CA PRO A 274 18.33 -4.80 -10.28
C PRO A 274 17.12 -4.12 -10.91
N PHE A 275 15.92 -4.58 -10.53
CA PHE A 275 14.68 -3.93 -10.96
C PHE A 275 14.91 -2.42 -10.88
N PRO A 276 14.62 -1.68 -11.97
CA PRO A 276 15.12 -0.34 -12.14
C PRO A 276 14.71 0.46 -10.92
N ALA A 277 15.68 1.23 -10.41
CA ALA A 277 15.42 2.14 -9.31
C ALA A 277 14.16 2.94 -9.66
N VAL A 278 13.17 2.91 -8.78
CA VAL A 278 11.97 3.73 -8.93
C VAL A 278 12.43 5.18 -9.01
N LYS A 279 12.43 5.74 -10.21
CA LYS A 279 12.80 7.14 -10.42
C LYS A 279 11.61 7.99 -10.04
N VAL A 280 11.58 8.42 -8.78
CA VAL A 280 10.56 9.36 -8.33
C VAL A 280 10.88 10.72 -8.92
N SER A 281 10.23 11.05 -10.03
CA SER A 281 10.21 12.41 -10.57
C SER A 281 9.21 13.24 -9.76
N ILE A 282 9.60 13.71 -8.58
CA ILE A 282 8.84 14.77 -7.91
C ILE A 282 9.10 16.05 -8.70
N LYS A 283 8.24 16.38 -9.65
CA LYS A 283 8.20 17.75 -10.17
C LYS A 283 7.69 18.61 -9.02
N ASP A 284 8.50 19.56 -8.54
CA ASP A 284 8.18 20.44 -7.40
C ASP A 284 6.78 21.09 -7.47
N ASN A 285 6.20 21.17 -8.67
CA ASN A 285 4.88 21.76 -8.92
C ASN A 285 3.68 20.80 -8.92
N GLN A 286 3.84 19.46 -8.86
CA GLN A 286 2.70 18.54 -8.93
C GLN A 286 1.94 18.35 -7.61
N ILE A 287 2.57 18.64 -6.46
CA ILE A 287 1.87 18.69 -5.16
C ILE A 287 0.93 19.92 -5.11
N VAL A 288 1.19 20.93 -5.94
CA VAL A 288 0.43 22.20 -5.99
C VAL A 288 -0.60 22.22 -7.14
N GLN A 289 -0.31 21.61 -8.30
CA GLN A 289 -1.11 21.82 -9.52
C GLN A 289 -2.33 20.91 -9.69
N ARG A 290 -2.36 19.68 -9.16
CA ARG A 290 -3.54 18.80 -9.35
C ARG A 290 -4.76 19.18 -8.51
N ALA A 291 -4.64 20.14 -7.61
CA ALA A 291 -5.78 20.76 -6.93
C ALA A 291 -6.41 21.90 -7.74
N VAL A 292 -5.79 22.33 -8.86
CA VAL A 292 -6.24 23.47 -9.68
C VAL A 292 -6.94 23.02 -10.97
N ASP A 293 -6.61 21.83 -11.49
CA ASP A 293 -7.15 21.37 -12.78
C ASP A 293 -8.61 20.83 -12.70
N SER A 294 -9.25 20.79 -11.53
CA SER A 294 -10.69 20.51 -11.42
C SER A 294 -11.59 21.72 -11.76
N ASP A 295 -11.02 22.90 -11.98
CA ASP A 295 -11.76 24.13 -12.31
C ASP A 295 -12.01 24.32 -13.82
N THR A 296 -11.89 23.27 -14.63
CA THR A 296 -12.22 23.33 -16.06
C THR A 296 -13.26 22.29 -16.46
N ILE A 297 -14.39 22.29 -15.77
CA ILE A 297 -15.67 21.85 -16.36
C ILE A 297 -16.56 23.08 -16.36
N LYS A 298 -16.65 23.73 -17.53
CA LYS A 298 -17.66 24.74 -17.83
C LYS A 298 -19.03 24.09 -17.98
#